data_AF-A0A9D9L5S4-F1
#
_entry.id   AF-A0A9D9L5S4-F1
#
_cell.length_a   1.000
_cell.length_b   1.000
_cell.length_c   1.000
_cell.angle_alpha   90.00
_cell.angle_beta   90.00
_cell.angle_gamma   90.00
#
_symmetry.space_group_name_H-M   'P 1'
#
loop_
_entity.id
_entity.type
_entity.pdbx_description
1 polymer ?
#
loop_
_entity_poly.entity_id
_entity_poly.type
_entity_poly.pdbx_seq_one_letter_code
_entity_poly.pdbx_strand_id
1 'polypeptide(L)'
;MYLFLFLTEMLYLEYSEPQDGNSPFKANDIRGLIAFYDTVNKVNELYDLLDLWKSKQEIDDCLNTVFSDTFCEGKVRVFDDSYNLFEVTINRNSIKTPNKVLLFLLMKRLILFKKKGMQDPDLQNYMRIIRNFVVKVRQRKNESYTPDFRFCRHGIPYVSFGLDDILESENIYDFVSKYIPAEDDNRINSESLKYEKDKAIFIIDNPEYEEYIHSLEDMVEFKTFIHNIMPFVKVHHIPDLSAYIKTLFNCKYFNKLVRALLSVDDYGIRLGSSFYGDRYFYGNRSKDWYNILSSTDQQNYPQIISKFMEQVYEIGESDTEKCLDKIINNNINKIDQNCWRFYFLKYPRLLDNYSGFVDAQNLVIMLEKVSGGKAIIPHRLNGKSLMGYHACALYLEASMELCGNLKFVERVKDSESLGALTFQSGTTVRISPKDLVEVYYNTEEDITYKVVTRVDELWKEAEVDDMDFVERLVLMSRFVLQSEEEILQST
;
A
#
# COMPACT_ATOMS: atom_id res chain seq x y z
N MET A 1 -28.84 -20.40 -18.52
CA MET A 1 -27.85 -21.35 -17.97
C MET A 1 -26.88 -20.67 -17.01
N TYR A 2 -26.16 -19.60 -17.40
CA TYR A 2 -25.20 -18.94 -16.51
C TYR A 2 -25.80 -18.35 -15.21
N LEU A 3 -26.98 -17.70 -15.28
CA LEU A 3 -27.67 -17.21 -14.08
C LEU A 3 -27.99 -18.34 -13.10
N PHE A 4 -28.58 -19.44 -13.59
CA PHE A 4 -28.88 -20.61 -12.76
C PHE A 4 -27.63 -21.22 -12.10
N LEU A 5 -26.52 -21.31 -12.83
CA LEU A 5 -25.25 -21.80 -12.30
C LEU A 5 -24.69 -20.86 -11.23
N PHE A 6 -24.74 -19.54 -11.47
CA PHE A 6 -24.37 -18.53 -10.48
C PHE A 6 -25.20 -18.65 -9.19
N LEU A 7 -26.53 -18.66 -9.31
CA LEU A 7 -27.42 -18.76 -8.15
C LEU A 7 -27.21 -20.06 -7.39
N THR A 8 -27.04 -21.18 -8.10
CA THR A 8 -26.77 -22.46 -7.45
C THR A 8 -25.41 -22.49 -6.76
N GLU A 9 -24.38 -21.89 -7.36
CA GLU A 9 -23.06 -21.74 -6.73
C GLU A 9 -23.18 -20.93 -5.43
N MET A 10 -23.93 -19.82 -5.43
CA MET A 10 -24.12 -18.96 -4.26
C MET A 10 -24.98 -19.62 -3.18
N LEU A 11 -26.09 -20.25 -3.54
CA LEU A 11 -26.94 -21.00 -2.60
C LEU A 11 -26.19 -22.19 -1.99
N TYR A 12 -25.33 -22.85 -2.76
CA TYR A 12 -24.50 -23.90 -2.19
C TYR A 12 -23.54 -23.38 -1.15
N LEU A 13 -22.90 -22.24 -1.42
CA LEU A 13 -22.06 -21.59 -0.43
C LEU A 13 -22.85 -21.24 0.82
N GLU A 14 -24.13 -20.86 0.68
CA GLU A 14 -25.09 -20.60 1.76
C GLU A 14 -25.39 -21.79 2.65
N TYR A 15 -25.81 -22.89 2.05
CA TYR A 15 -26.36 -24.02 2.80
C TYR A 15 -25.35 -25.10 3.18
N SER A 16 -24.15 -25.07 2.61
CA SER A 16 -23.20 -26.18 2.78
C SER A 16 -22.21 -25.91 3.89
N GLU A 17 -21.86 -26.96 4.62
CA GLU A 17 -20.74 -26.87 5.56
C GLU A 17 -19.45 -26.50 4.82
N PRO A 18 -18.58 -25.67 5.42
CA PRO A 18 -17.30 -25.33 4.83
C PRO A 18 -16.44 -26.59 4.60
N GLN A 19 -16.21 -26.97 3.35
CA GLN A 19 -15.32 -28.07 2.95
C GLN A 19 -14.18 -27.58 2.05
N ASP A 20 -12.93 -27.99 2.30
CA ASP A 20 -11.78 -27.66 1.45
C ASP A 20 -11.98 -28.20 0.01
N GLY A 21 -11.91 -27.33 -1.01
CA GLY A 21 -12.06 -27.79 -2.41
C GLY A 21 -12.33 -26.72 -3.46
N ASN A 22 -12.71 -27.15 -4.67
CA ASN A 22 -13.34 -26.27 -5.66
C ASN A 22 -14.87 -26.37 -5.51
N SER A 23 -15.62 -25.42 -6.10
CA SER A 23 -17.08 -25.57 -6.22
C SER A 23 -17.42 -26.97 -6.76
N PRO A 24 -18.31 -27.73 -6.11
CA PRO A 24 -18.61 -29.09 -6.53
C PRO A 24 -19.45 -29.12 -7.82
N PHE A 25 -20.12 -28.03 -8.20
CA PHE A 25 -20.94 -28.01 -9.40
C PHE A 25 -20.11 -27.68 -10.63
N LYS A 26 -19.82 -28.71 -11.40
CA LYS A 26 -19.50 -28.56 -12.82
C LYS A 26 -20.82 -28.47 -13.58
N ALA A 27 -20.88 -27.65 -14.63
CA ALA A 27 -22.09 -27.42 -15.44
C ALA A 27 -22.78 -28.70 -15.98
N ASN A 28 -22.11 -29.86 -15.90
CA ASN A 28 -22.57 -31.14 -16.42
C ASN A 28 -22.98 -32.14 -15.31
N ASP A 29 -22.92 -31.79 -14.01
CA ASP A 29 -23.26 -32.70 -12.91
C ASP A 29 -24.70 -32.50 -12.40
N ILE A 30 -25.67 -32.99 -13.18
CA ILE A 30 -27.10 -32.93 -12.87
C ILE A 30 -27.44 -33.70 -11.57
N ARG A 31 -26.71 -34.78 -11.26
CA ARG A 31 -26.98 -35.58 -10.05
C ARG A 31 -26.60 -34.81 -8.80
N GLY A 32 -25.46 -34.11 -8.82
CA GLY A 32 -25.06 -33.20 -7.75
C GLY A 32 -26.10 -32.09 -7.50
N LEU A 33 -26.65 -31.51 -8.56
CA LEU A 33 -27.70 -30.48 -8.44
C LEU A 33 -28.98 -31.01 -7.78
N ILE A 34 -29.46 -32.18 -8.20
CA ILE A 34 -30.66 -32.81 -7.62
C ILE A 34 -30.43 -33.13 -6.14
N ALA A 35 -29.25 -33.64 -5.80
CA ALA A 35 -28.90 -33.95 -4.41
C ALA A 35 -28.82 -32.69 -3.53
N PHE A 36 -28.41 -31.55 -4.09
CA PHE A 36 -28.29 -30.29 -3.33
C PHE A 36 -29.64 -29.65 -3.02
N TYR A 37 -30.57 -29.62 -4.00
CA TYR A 37 -31.92 -29.08 -3.84
C TYR A 37 -32.89 -30.10 -3.19
N ASP A 38 -32.47 -30.65 -2.06
CA ASP A 38 -33.18 -31.68 -1.29
C ASP A 38 -34.30 -31.14 -0.37
N THR A 39 -34.42 -29.82 -0.24
CA THR A 39 -35.41 -29.16 0.63
C THR A 39 -36.22 -28.11 -0.11
N VAL A 40 -37.48 -27.95 0.31
CA VAL A 40 -38.41 -26.95 -0.24
C VAL A 40 -37.89 -25.53 -0.07
N ASN A 41 -37.19 -25.23 1.03
CA ASN A 41 -36.63 -23.90 1.30
C ASN A 41 -35.61 -23.50 0.23
N LYS A 42 -34.64 -24.36 -0.09
CA LYS A 42 -33.63 -24.10 -1.13
C LYS A 42 -34.27 -23.89 -2.51
N VAL A 43 -35.31 -24.65 -2.82
CA VAL A 43 -36.05 -24.55 -4.09
C VAL A 43 -36.83 -23.23 -4.16
N ASN A 44 -37.57 -22.88 -3.11
CA ASN A 44 -38.31 -21.62 -3.05
C ASN A 44 -37.37 -20.41 -3.16
N GLU A 45 -36.24 -20.45 -2.49
CA GLU A 45 -35.27 -19.38 -2.53
C GLU A 45 -34.65 -19.20 -3.93
N LEU A 46 -34.33 -20.31 -4.61
CA LEU A 46 -33.92 -20.26 -6.00
C LEU A 46 -34.99 -19.60 -6.89
N TYR A 47 -36.27 -19.95 -6.70
CA TYR A 47 -37.36 -19.33 -7.45
C TYR A 47 -37.48 -17.84 -7.15
N ASP A 48 -37.41 -17.42 -5.89
CA ASP A 48 -37.44 -16.01 -5.51
C ASP A 48 -36.30 -15.22 -6.17
N LEU A 49 -35.10 -15.80 -6.27
CA LEU A 49 -33.93 -15.22 -6.94
C LEU A 49 -34.11 -15.14 -8.47
N LEU A 50 -34.68 -16.17 -9.09
CA LEU A 50 -34.95 -16.20 -10.52
C LEU A 50 -36.08 -15.23 -10.92
N ASP A 51 -37.08 -15.07 -10.07
CA ASP A 51 -38.26 -14.23 -10.30
C ASP A 51 -38.08 -12.79 -9.79
N LEU A 52 -36.89 -12.44 -9.28
CA LEU A 52 -36.61 -11.11 -8.75
C LEU A 52 -36.83 -10.02 -9.81
N TRP A 53 -36.25 -10.22 -11.00
CA TRP A 53 -36.28 -9.27 -12.11
C TRP A 53 -36.91 -9.90 -13.35
N LYS A 54 -37.77 -9.14 -14.03
CA LYS A 54 -38.53 -9.59 -15.20
C LYS A 54 -37.85 -9.26 -16.53
N SER A 55 -36.92 -8.31 -16.52
CA SER A 55 -36.24 -7.87 -17.74
C SER A 55 -34.82 -7.39 -17.45
N LYS A 56 -34.00 -7.34 -18.50
CA LYS A 56 -32.66 -6.74 -18.42
C LYS A 56 -32.72 -5.26 -18.00
N GLN A 57 -33.72 -4.53 -18.48
CA GLN A 57 -33.87 -3.11 -18.14
C GLN A 57 -34.09 -2.91 -16.64
N GLU A 58 -34.92 -3.75 -15.99
CA GLU A 58 -35.12 -3.69 -14.53
C GLU A 58 -33.82 -3.94 -13.75
N ILE A 59 -32.97 -4.85 -14.25
CA ILE A 59 -31.65 -5.12 -13.65
C ILE A 59 -30.75 -3.91 -13.80
N ASP A 60 -30.64 -3.37 -15.01
CA ASP A 60 -29.76 -2.24 -15.32
C ASP A 60 -30.18 -0.98 -14.52
N ASP A 61 -31.49 -0.71 -14.43
CA ASP A 61 -32.02 0.40 -13.63
C ASP A 61 -31.72 0.21 -12.14
N CYS A 62 -31.95 -0.98 -11.59
CA CYS A 62 -31.67 -1.29 -10.19
C CYS A 62 -30.17 -1.18 -9.86
N LEU A 63 -29.28 -1.68 -10.71
CA LEU A 63 -27.85 -1.61 -10.45
C LEU A 63 -27.32 -0.19 -10.59
N ASN A 64 -27.87 0.61 -11.52
CA ASN A 64 -27.49 2.00 -11.68
C ASN A 64 -27.96 2.87 -10.51
N THR A 65 -29.04 2.54 -9.80
CA THR A 65 -29.46 3.29 -8.60
C THR A 65 -28.61 2.97 -7.37
N VAL A 66 -27.97 1.80 -7.33
CA VAL A 66 -27.19 1.34 -6.17
C VAL A 66 -25.69 1.56 -6.35
N PHE A 67 -25.15 1.29 -7.54
CA PHE A 67 -23.71 1.23 -7.78
C PHE A 67 -23.22 2.27 -8.80
N SER A 68 -21.93 2.57 -8.70
CA SER A 68 -21.18 3.40 -9.65
C SER A 68 -19.73 2.93 -9.75
N ASP A 69 -19.05 3.30 -10.84
CA ASP A 69 -17.62 3.06 -11.07
C ASP A 69 -16.73 4.17 -10.47
N THR A 70 -17.34 5.32 -10.22
CA THR A 70 -16.78 6.54 -9.64
C THR A 70 -17.58 6.95 -8.40
N PHE A 71 -17.06 7.86 -7.59
CA PHE A 71 -17.86 8.39 -6.48
C PHE A 71 -19.06 9.16 -7.04
N CYS A 72 -20.25 8.82 -6.55
CA CYS A 72 -21.51 9.51 -6.80
C CYS A 72 -22.28 9.50 -5.49
N GLU A 73 -22.74 10.67 -5.06
CA GLU A 73 -23.58 10.82 -3.87
C GLU A 73 -24.79 9.88 -3.95
N GLY A 74 -25.13 9.25 -2.83
CA GLY A 74 -26.21 8.25 -2.77
C GLY A 74 -25.98 6.97 -3.56
N LYS A 75 -24.74 6.66 -3.98
CA LYS A 75 -24.37 5.38 -4.61
C LYS A 75 -23.14 4.77 -3.95
N VAL A 76 -22.97 3.46 -4.17
CA VAL A 76 -21.84 2.68 -3.69
C VAL A 76 -20.85 2.47 -4.82
N ARG A 77 -19.64 3.01 -4.69
CA ARG A 77 -18.60 2.73 -5.68
C ARG A 77 -18.15 1.27 -5.63
N VAL A 78 -18.10 0.63 -6.80
CA VAL A 78 -17.41 -0.65 -7.01
C VAL A 78 -15.97 -0.39 -7.49
N PHE A 79 -15.02 -1.21 -7.06
CA PHE A 79 -13.59 -1.03 -7.39
C PHE A 79 -13.12 -1.83 -8.61
N ASP A 80 -14.05 -2.35 -9.40
CA ASP A 80 -13.78 -3.03 -10.67
C ASP A 80 -14.19 -2.17 -11.86
N ASP A 81 -13.88 -2.62 -13.08
CA ASP A 81 -14.00 -1.83 -14.31
C ASP A 81 -15.44 -1.52 -14.75
N SER A 82 -16.46 -2.05 -14.06
CA SER A 82 -17.87 -1.82 -14.38
C SER A 82 -18.79 -1.99 -13.17
N TYR A 83 -19.73 -1.05 -13.00
CA TYR A 83 -20.77 -1.08 -11.97
C TYR A 83 -21.88 -2.10 -12.27
N ASN A 84 -22.04 -2.53 -13.52
CA ASN A 84 -23.06 -3.53 -13.88
C ASN A 84 -22.57 -4.92 -13.49
N LEU A 85 -22.68 -5.23 -12.20
CA LEU A 85 -22.25 -6.49 -11.61
C LEU A 85 -22.93 -7.69 -12.25
N PHE A 86 -24.15 -7.55 -12.78
CA PHE A 86 -24.87 -8.65 -13.44
C PHE A 86 -24.24 -9.02 -14.78
N GLU A 87 -24.02 -8.05 -15.67
CA GLU A 87 -23.39 -8.31 -16.98
C GLU A 87 -21.97 -8.86 -16.81
N VAL A 88 -21.23 -8.23 -15.89
CA VAL A 88 -19.89 -8.62 -15.47
C VAL A 88 -19.96 -10.08 -15.01
N THR A 89 -20.69 -10.39 -13.94
CA THR A 89 -20.62 -11.69 -13.25
C THR A 89 -21.22 -12.84 -14.06
N ILE A 90 -22.31 -12.61 -14.80
CA ILE A 90 -23.11 -13.69 -15.41
C ILE A 90 -22.81 -13.85 -16.91
N ASN A 91 -22.61 -12.75 -17.65
CA ASN A 91 -22.51 -12.82 -19.11
C ASN A 91 -21.06 -12.95 -19.62
N ARG A 92 -20.09 -12.33 -18.94
CA ARG A 92 -18.70 -12.31 -19.42
C ARG A 92 -17.86 -13.50 -18.94
N ASN A 93 -18.35 -14.27 -17.95
CA ASN A 93 -17.67 -15.43 -17.33
C ASN A 93 -16.19 -15.20 -16.96
N SER A 94 -15.78 -13.94 -16.85
CA SER A 94 -14.70 -13.56 -15.97
C SER A 94 -15.33 -13.28 -14.60
N ILE A 95 -14.50 -13.11 -13.59
CA ILE A 95 -14.75 -12.22 -12.45
C ILE A 95 -14.58 -12.85 -11.08
N LYS A 96 -13.84 -12.03 -10.34
CA LYS A 96 -13.35 -12.13 -8.99
C LYS A 96 -14.54 -12.34 -8.07
N THR A 97 -14.39 -13.28 -7.15
CA THR A 97 -15.45 -13.69 -6.23
C THR A 97 -16.10 -12.57 -5.39
N PRO A 98 -15.43 -11.45 -5.02
CA PRO A 98 -16.08 -10.30 -4.40
C PRO A 98 -17.40 -9.82 -5.04
N ASN A 99 -17.45 -9.74 -6.36
CA ASN A 99 -18.62 -9.19 -7.07
C ASN A 99 -19.79 -10.17 -7.09
N LYS A 100 -19.50 -11.48 -7.12
CA LYS A 100 -20.51 -12.53 -6.99
C LYS A 100 -21.25 -12.38 -5.66
N VAL A 101 -20.50 -12.18 -4.57
CA VAL A 101 -21.04 -11.99 -3.22
C VAL A 101 -21.89 -10.72 -3.15
N LEU A 102 -21.37 -9.59 -3.64
CA LEU A 102 -22.11 -8.33 -3.61
C LEU A 102 -23.44 -8.40 -4.36
N LEU A 103 -23.44 -8.99 -5.56
CA LEU A 103 -24.66 -9.16 -6.35
C LEU A 103 -25.66 -10.07 -5.64
N PHE A 104 -25.19 -11.21 -5.10
CA PHE A 104 -26.06 -12.16 -4.41
C PHE A 104 -26.73 -11.55 -3.16
N LEU A 105 -25.96 -10.83 -2.33
CA LEU A 105 -26.48 -10.19 -1.13
C LEU A 105 -27.43 -9.03 -1.42
N LEU A 106 -27.22 -8.30 -2.52
CA LEU A 106 -28.19 -7.33 -3.02
C LEU A 106 -29.52 -8.03 -3.36
N MET A 107 -29.46 -9.12 -4.14
CA MET A 107 -30.67 -9.86 -4.54
C MET A 107 -31.45 -10.37 -3.32
N LYS A 108 -30.75 -10.93 -2.33
CA LYS A 108 -31.36 -11.40 -1.07
C LYS A 108 -32.08 -10.28 -0.31
N ARG A 109 -31.45 -9.11 -0.17
CA ARG A 109 -32.04 -7.97 0.54
C ARG A 109 -33.28 -7.42 -0.19
N LEU A 110 -33.21 -7.32 -1.52
CA LEU A 110 -34.36 -6.92 -2.34
C LEU A 110 -35.55 -7.89 -2.18
N ILE A 111 -35.29 -9.20 -2.18
CA ILE A 111 -36.32 -10.22 -1.97
C ILE A 111 -36.95 -10.08 -0.58
N LEU A 112 -36.13 -9.91 0.46
CA LEU A 112 -36.61 -9.76 1.84
C LEU A 112 -37.57 -8.57 1.98
N PHE A 113 -37.18 -7.40 1.50
CA PHE A 113 -38.01 -6.19 1.59
C PHE A 113 -39.24 -6.28 0.68
N LYS A 114 -39.13 -6.90 -0.51
CA LYS A 114 -40.28 -7.20 -1.37
C LYS A 114 -41.30 -8.10 -0.67
N LYS A 115 -40.85 -9.13 0.06
CA LYS A 115 -41.73 -10.01 0.86
C LYS A 115 -42.40 -9.26 2.03
N LYS A 116 -41.71 -8.28 2.61
CA LYS A 116 -42.29 -7.36 3.61
C LYS A 116 -43.25 -6.31 3.00
N GLY A 117 -43.32 -6.22 1.68
CA GLY A 117 -44.12 -5.20 0.98
C GLY A 117 -43.56 -3.78 1.11
N MET A 118 -42.26 -3.65 1.37
CA MET A 118 -41.59 -2.38 1.66
C MET A 118 -40.51 -2.09 0.62
N GLN A 119 -40.16 -0.81 0.46
CA GLN A 119 -38.88 -0.43 -0.11
C GLN A 119 -37.83 -0.38 1.01
N ASP A 120 -36.58 -0.57 0.63
CA ASP A 120 -35.45 -0.55 1.55
C ASP A 120 -34.79 0.84 1.53
N PRO A 121 -35.04 1.69 2.54
CA PRO A 121 -34.47 3.04 2.56
C PRO A 121 -32.97 3.05 2.87
N ASP A 122 -32.41 1.93 3.35
CA ASP A 122 -31.02 1.83 3.82
C ASP A 122 -30.19 0.92 2.91
N LEU A 123 -30.70 0.62 1.71
CA LEU A 123 -30.09 -0.33 0.77
C LEU A 123 -28.65 0.05 0.42
N GLN A 124 -28.41 1.33 0.14
CA GLN A 124 -27.09 1.83 -0.23
C GLN A 124 -26.09 1.66 0.92
N ASN A 125 -26.48 2.03 2.14
CA ASN A 125 -25.64 1.89 3.32
C ASN A 125 -25.34 0.43 3.64
N TYR A 126 -26.35 -0.45 3.52
CA TYR A 126 -26.14 -1.88 3.62
C TYR A 126 -25.12 -2.37 2.60
N MET A 127 -25.31 -2.04 1.31
CA MET A 127 -24.37 -2.46 0.27
C MET A 127 -22.96 -1.89 0.50
N ARG A 128 -22.86 -0.70 1.08
CA ARG A 128 -21.60 -0.04 1.44
C ARG A 128 -20.84 -0.82 2.52
N ILE A 129 -21.53 -1.22 3.58
CA ILE A 129 -20.96 -2.05 4.67
C ILE A 129 -20.58 -3.44 4.16
N ILE A 130 -21.45 -4.10 3.40
CA ILE A 130 -21.16 -5.41 2.81
C ILE A 130 -19.92 -5.32 1.91
N ARG A 131 -19.85 -4.31 1.03
CA ARG A 131 -18.67 -4.06 0.20
C ARG A 131 -17.41 -3.86 1.04
N ASN A 132 -17.48 -3.09 2.12
CA ASN A 132 -16.32 -2.90 3.00
C ASN A 132 -15.85 -4.23 3.57
N PHE A 133 -16.74 -5.07 4.09
CA PHE A 133 -16.36 -6.40 4.59
C PHE A 133 -15.76 -7.28 3.51
N VAL A 134 -16.38 -7.33 2.32
CA VAL A 134 -15.89 -8.12 1.18
C VAL A 134 -14.50 -7.67 0.73
N VAL A 135 -14.28 -6.36 0.56
CA VAL A 135 -12.98 -5.80 0.12
C VAL A 135 -11.90 -6.03 1.18
N LYS A 136 -12.29 -6.07 2.46
CA LYS A 136 -11.39 -6.32 3.58
C LYS A 136 -10.95 -7.80 3.70
N VAL A 137 -11.63 -8.74 3.06
CA VAL A 137 -11.17 -10.15 2.93
C VAL A 137 -10.02 -10.22 1.93
N ARG A 138 -8.82 -9.95 2.43
CA ARG A 138 -7.59 -9.93 1.65
C ARG A 138 -6.45 -10.51 2.47
N GLN A 139 -5.53 -11.18 1.78
CA GLN A 139 -4.26 -11.60 2.34
C GLN A 139 -3.16 -10.76 1.72
N ARG A 140 -2.14 -10.49 2.52
CA ARG A 140 -0.94 -9.87 2.01
C ARG A 140 -0.16 -10.90 1.18
N LYS A 141 0.18 -10.54 -0.05
CA LYS A 141 1.03 -11.31 -0.94
C LYS A 141 2.13 -10.39 -1.48
N ASN A 142 3.33 -10.52 -0.93
CA ASN A 142 4.46 -9.63 -1.19
C ASN A 142 4.08 -8.15 -0.91
N GLU A 143 4.25 -7.28 -1.90
CA GLU A 143 4.02 -5.82 -1.85
C GLU A 143 2.56 -5.41 -2.09
N SER A 144 1.65 -6.39 -2.22
CA SER A 144 0.26 -6.15 -2.57
C SER A 144 -0.69 -6.93 -1.67
N TYR A 145 -1.92 -6.42 -1.52
CA TYR A 145 -3.02 -7.22 -1.00
C TYR A 145 -3.76 -7.90 -2.15
N THR A 146 -3.92 -9.22 -2.05
CA THR A 146 -4.77 -9.98 -2.95
C THR A 146 -6.03 -10.41 -2.20
N PRO A 147 -7.22 -10.39 -2.83
CA PRO A 147 -8.41 -10.96 -2.22
C PRO A 147 -8.13 -12.40 -1.77
N ASP A 148 -8.51 -12.77 -0.55
CA ASP A 148 -8.29 -14.11 0.01
C ASP A 148 -9.60 -14.90 0.10
N PHE A 149 -10.31 -14.91 -1.01
CA PHE A 149 -11.51 -15.71 -1.17
C PHE A 149 -11.10 -17.15 -1.53
N ARG A 150 -10.84 -17.96 -0.51
CA ARG A 150 -10.60 -19.40 -0.67
C ARG A 150 -11.85 -20.18 -0.26
N PHE A 151 -12.07 -21.29 -0.94
CA PHE A 151 -12.94 -22.33 -0.42
C PHE A 151 -12.27 -22.91 0.85
N CYS A 152 -12.78 -22.52 2.01
CA CYS A 152 -12.75 -23.24 3.29
C CYS A 152 -11.43 -23.44 4.03
N ARG A 153 -10.26 -23.04 3.51
CA ARG A 153 -9.00 -23.16 4.26
C ARG A 153 -8.70 -21.93 5.12
N HIS A 154 -9.26 -21.90 6.33
CA HIS A 154 -9.12 -20.79 7.32
C HIS A 154 -9.42 -19.38 6.75
N GLY A 155 -10.14 -19.31 5.63
CA GLY A 155 -10.51 -18.11 4.90
C GLY A 155 -12.02 -18.06 4.81
N ILE A 156 -12.58 -16.99 5.36
CA ILE A 156 -14.00 -16.67 5.51
C ILE A 156 -14.74 -16.97 4.18
N PRO A 157 -15.71 -17.90 4.13
CA PRO A 157 -16.40 -18.20 2.89
C PRO A 157 -17.44 -17.09 2.68
N TYR A 158 -17.00 -15.96 2.11
CA TYR A 158 -17.86 -14.95 1.49
C TYR A 158 -18.77 -14.12 2.43
N VAL A 159 -18.28 -13.62 3.57
CA VAL A 159 -19.18 -12.97 4.58
C VAL A 159 -20.36 -13.88 4.93
N SER A 160 -20.21 -15.21 4.77
CA SER A 160 -21.21 -16.29 4.80
C SER A 160 -22.68 -15.85 4.93
N PHE A 161 -23.17 -15.20 3.85
CA PHE A 161 -24.56 -14.78 3.53
C PHE A 161 -25.10 -13.54 4.25
N GLY A 162 -24.22 -12.83 4.96
CA GLY A 162 -24.50 -11.54 5.57
C GLY A 162 -25.47 -11.63 6.72
N LEU A 163 -25.22 -12.54 7.68
CA LEU A 163 -25.86 -12.68 9.01
C LEU A 163 -27.36 -12.37 8.98
N ASP A 164 -28.26 -13.34 9.15
CA ASP A 164 -29.72 -13.08 9.13
C ASP A 164 -30.10 -11.75 9.82
N ASP A 165 -29.46 -11.44 10.95
CA ASP A 165 -29.55 -10.16 11.65
C ASP A 165 -29.14 -8.89 10.84
N ILE A 166 -28.01 -8.90 10.12
CA ILE A 166 -27.57 -7.83 9.19
C ILE A 166 -28.52 -7.71 8.00
N LEU A 167 -28.95 -8.83 7.42
CA LEU A 167 -29.86 -8.84 6.28
C LEU A 167 -31.23 -8.25 6.68
N GLU A 168 -31.68 -8.55 7.90
CA GLU A 168 -32.95 -8.10 8.46
C GLU A 168 -32.90 -6.68 9.04
N SER A 169 -31.71 -6.14 9.25
CA SER A 169 -31.50 -4.80 9.82
C SER A 169 -32.16 -3.69 8.99
N GLU A 170 -33.04 -2.93 9.65
CA GLU A 170 -33.66 -1.73 9.11
C GLU A 170 -32.73 -0.50 9.13
N ASN A 171 -31.75 -0.47 10.05
CA ASN A 171 -30.72 0.57 10.14
C ASN A 171 -29.35 -0.07 10.37
N ILE A 172 -28.56 -0.17 9.31
CA ILE A 172 -27.32 -0.94 9.31
C ILE A 172 -26.22 -0.31 10.17
N TYR A 173 -26.16 1.02 10.28
CA TYR A 173 -25.16 1.67 11.12
C TYR A 173 -25.43 1.41 12.60
N ASP A 174 -26.69 1.54 13.03
CA ASP A 174 -27.09 1.21 14.41
C ASP A 174 -26.78 -0.24 14.73
N PHE A 175 -27.14 -1.15 13.82
CA PHE A 175 -26.83 -2.57 13.95
C PHE A 175 -25.33 -2.83 14.12
N VAL A 176 -24.50 -2.34 13.19
CA VAL A 176 -23.05 -2.61 13.20
C VAL A 176 -22.39 -2.01 14.43
N SER A 177 -22.81 -0.81 14.86
CA SER A 177 -22.25 -0.15 16.05
C SER A 177 -22.39 -0.99 17.33
N LYS A 178 -23.49 -1.76 17.43
CA LYS A 178 -23.84 -2.59 18.59
C LYS A 178 -23.52 -4.07 18.41
N TYR A 179 -23.18 -4.51 17.19
CA TYR A 179 -23.00 -5.92 16.87
C TYR A 179 -21.90 -6.56 17.72
N ILE A 180 -22.22 -7.56 18.54
CA ILE A 180 -21.22 -8.32 19.30
C ILE A 180 -21.22 -9.75 18.74
N PRO A 181 -20.15 -10.18 18.03
CA PRO A 181 -20.06 -11.56 17.57
C PRO A 181 -20.01 -12.51 18.78
N ALA A 182 -20.65 -13.67 18.66
CA ALA A 182 -20.48 -14.75 19.63
C ALA A 182 -19.00 -15.20 19.68
N GLU A 183 -18.56 -15.80 20.80
CA GLU A 183 -17.14 -16.16 21.02
C GLU A 183 -16.55 -17.03 19.90
N ASP A 184 -17.37 -17.87 19.26
CA ASP A 184 -16.97 -18.77 18.17
C ASP A 184 -17.31 -18.23 16.76
N ASP A 185 -17.86 -17.01 16.67
CA ASP A 185 -18.24 -16.43 15.38
C ASP A 185 -17.04 -15.80 14.66
N ASN A 186 -16.44 -16.61 13.79
CA ASN A 186 -15.31 -16.21 12.95
C ASN A 186 -15.73 -15.78 11.52
N ARG A 187 -17.02 -15.47 11.29
CA ARG A 187 -17.55 -15.12 9.95
C ARG A 187 -17.11 -13.73 9.49
N ILE A 188 -16.85 -12.80 10.42
CA ILE A 188 -16.33 -11.47 10.11
C ILE A 188 -14.94 -11.34 10.74
N ASN A 189 -13.99 -10.86 9.96
CA ASN A 189 -12.66 -10.51 10.46
C ASN A 189 -12.79 -9.43 11.55
N SER A 190 -12.28 -9.72 12.76
CA SER A 190 -12.46 -8.87 13.95
C SER A 190 -11.92 -7.45 13.76
N GLU A 191 -10.81 -7.31 13.05
CA GLU A 191 -10.23 -6.01 12.71
C GLU A 191 -11.13 -5.23 11.73
N SER A 192 -11.66 -5.91 10.72
CA SER A 192 -12.60 -5.32 9.76
C SER A 192 -13.87 -4.81 10.45
N LEU A 193 -14.40 -5.60 11.39
CA LEU A 193 -15.55 -5.24 12.22
C LEU A 193 -15.25 -4.04 13.12
N LYS A 194 -14.08 -4.03 13.78
CA LYS A 194 -13.65 -2.91 14.63
C LYS A 194 -13.67 -1.59 13.87
N TYR A 195 -13.05 -1.54 12.69
CA TYR A 195 -13.03 -0.31 11.88
C TYR A 195 -14.40 0.10 11.37
N GLU A 196 -15.27 -0.87 11.05
CA GLU A 196 -16.63 -0.57 10.62
C GLU A 196 -17.48 -0.03 11.78
N LYS A 197 -17.31 -0.56 12.99
CA LYS A 197 -17.91 -0.04 14.23
C LYS A 197 -17.48 1.38 14.54
N ASP A 198 -16.17 1.63 14.54
CA ASP A 198 -15.60 2.95 14.86
C ASP A 198 -16.09 4.04 13.90
N LYS A 199 -16.40 3.65 12.65
CA LYS A 199 -17.00 4.50 11.63
C LYS A 199 -18.52 4.65 11.84
N ALA A 200 -19.24 3.56 12.07
CA ALA A 200 -20.68 3.57 12.30
C ALA A 200 -21.05 4.46 13.50
N ILE A 201 -20.32 4.32 14.62
CA ILE A 201 -20.48 5.18 15.81
C ILE A 201 -20.30 6.65 15.42
N PHE A 202 -19.25 6.97 14.65
CA PHE A 202 -19.00 8.34 14.23
C PHE A 202 -20.11 8.92 13.34
N ILE A 203 -20.65 8.14 12.41
CA ILE A 203 -21.78 8.55 11.54
C ILE A 203 -23.06 8.73 12.36
N ILE A 204 -23.35 7.84 13.31
CA ILE A 204 -24.51 7.97 14.20
C ILE A 204 -24.42 9.25 15.03
N ASP A 205 -23.24 9.51 15.60
CA ASP A 205 -23.00 10.67 16.45
C ASP A 205 -22.95 11.99 15.65
N ASN A 206 -22.60 11.93 14.35
CA ASN A 206 -22.45 13.10 13.48
C ASN A 206 -23.00 12.82 12.06
N PRO A 207 -24.34 12.74 11.88
CA PRO A 207 -24.96 12.32 10.61
C PRO A 207 -24.63 13.23 9.42
N GLU A 208 -24.35 14.51 9.65
CA GLU A 208 -23.96 15.47 8.63
C GLU A 208 -22.64 15.10 7.93
N TYR A 209 -21.84 14.21 8.52
CA TYR A 209 -20.59 13.72 7.95
C TYR A 209 -20.74 12.43 7.15
N GLU A 210 -21.94 11.84 7.04
CA GLU A 210 -22.14 10.57 6.36
C GLU A 210 -21.60 10.59 4.93
N GLU A 211 -22.07 11.53 4.10
CA GLU A 211 -21.63 11.67 2.71
C GLU A 211 -20.13 12.02 2.60
N TYR A 212 -19.62 12.80 3.57
CA TYR A 212 -18.20 13.12 3.63
C TYR A 212 -17.35 11.86 3.84
N ILE A 213 -17.73 11.00 4.78
CA ILE A 213 -17.08 9.71 5.03
C ILE A 213 -17.21 8.79 3.82
N HIS A 214 -18.40 8.71 3.23
CA HIS A 214 -18.66 7.93 2.02
C HIS A 214 -17.75 8.32 0.87
N SER A 215 -17.51 9.62 0.68
CA SER A 215 -16.62 10.15 -0.35
C SER A 215 -15.16 9.71 -0.16
N LEU A 216 -14.70 9.62 1.09
CA LEU A 216 -13.35 9.14 1.42
C LEU A 216 -13.23 7.64 1.18
N GLU A 217 -14.21 6.85 1.59
CA GLU A 217 -14.20 5.39 1.39
C GLU A 217 -14.14 4.99 -0.09
N ASP A 218 -14.80 5.77 -0.93
CA ASP A 218 -14.90 5.53 -2.36
C ASP A 218 -13.66 5.99 -3.13
N MET A 219 -12.64 6.56 -2.47
CA MET A 219 -11.38 6.91 -3.12
C MET A 219 -10.59 5.67 -3.54
N VAL A 220 -9.83 5.77 -4.64
CA VAL A 220 -8.95 4.66 -5.06
C VAL A 220 -7.83 4.46 -4.05
N GLU A 221 -7.38 5.56 -3.46
CA GLU A 221 -6.31 5.68 -2.48
C GLU A 221 -6.64 4.95 -1.18
N PHE A 222 -7.90 4.93 -0.76
CA PHE A 222 -8.33 4.23 0.47
C PHE A 222 -8.99 2.89 0.19
N LYS A 223 -9.73 2.77 -0.92
CA LYS A 223 -10.49 1.57 -1.32
C LYS A 223 -11.18 0.92 -0.11
N THR A 224 -12.08 1.68 0.53
CA THR A 224 -12.81 1.38 1.80
C THR A 224 -12.04 1.49 3.12
N PHE A 225 -10.71 1.46 3.11
CA PHE A 225 -9.91 1.42 4.32
C PHE A 225 -9.48 2.82 4.76
N ILE A 226 -10.42 3.56 5.33
CA ILE A 226 -10.17 4.92 5.84
C ILE A 226 -9.69 4.93 7.31
N HIS A 227 -9.59 3.78 7.98
CA HIS A 227 -9.28 3.69 9.41
C HIS A 227 -8.00 4.42 9.83
N ASN A 228 -6.98 4.46 8.98
CA ASN A 228 -5.74 5.20 9.26
C ASN A 228 -5.88 6.73 9.14
N ILE A 229 -6.87 7.23 8.40
CA ILE A 229 -7.17 8.68 8.31
C ILE A 229 -8.30 9.11 9.26
N MET A 230 -9.09 8.17 9.78
CA MET A 230 -10.19 8.48 10.71
C MET A 230 -9.77 9.33 11.93
N PRO A 231 -8.61 9.14 12.57
CA PRO A 231 -8.21 10.00 13.69
C PRO A 231 -8.14 11.48 13.32
N PHE A 232 -7.62 11.79 12.14
CA PHE A 232 -7.57 13.16 11.61
C PHE A 232 -8.97 13.69 11.28
N VAL A 233 -9.77 12.89 10.58
CA VAL A 233 -11.15 13.25 10.19
C VAL A 233 -12.06 13.53 11.39
N LYS A 234 -11.87 12.80 12.50
CA LYS A 234 -12.65 13.00 13.73
C LYS A 234 -12.36 14.33 14.42
N VAL A 235 -11.20 14.93 14.18
CA VAL A 235 -10.78 16.21 14.77
C VAL A 235 -11.03 17.36 13.81
N HIS A 236 -10.79 17.14 12.51
CA HIS A 236 -10.85 18.16 11.49
C HIS A 236 -11.93 17.89 10.45
N HIS A 237 -12.86 18.84 10.32
CA HIS A 237 -13.72 18.89 9.16
C HIS A 237 -13.09 19.76 8.08
N ILE A 238 -12.60 19.12 7.01
CA ILE A 238 -12.05 19.82 5.85
C ILE A 238 -13.00 19.64 4.67
N PRO A 239 -13.66 20.71 4.20
CA PRO A 239 -14.41 20.69 2.95
C PRO A 239 -13.54 20.16 1.81
N ASP A 240 -14.10 19.29 0.97
CA ASP A 240 -13.40 18.70 -0.18
C ASP A 240 -12.11 17.93 0.14
N LEU A 241 -11.96 17.39 1.36
CA LEU A 241 -10.79 16.58 1.74
C LEU A 241 -10.51 15.45 0.75
N SER A 242 -11.54 14.82 0.18
CA SER A 242 -11.37 13.76 -0.83
C SER A 242 -10.65 14.26 -2.09
N ALA A 243 -10.99 15.46 -2.58
CA ALA A 243 -10.29 16.09 -3.70
C ALA A 243 -8.84 16.48 -3.33
N TYR A 244 -8.65 16.95 -2.10
CA TYR A 244 -7.33 17.30 -1.58
C TYR A 244 -6.41 16.08 -1.48
N ILE A 245 -6.89 14.97 -0.90
CA ILE A 245 -6.15 13.70 -0.82
C ILE A 245 -5.84 13.18 -2.22
N LYS A 246 -6.78 13.22 -3.16
CA LYS A 246 -6.55 12.80 -4.54
C LYS A 246 -5.43 13.62 -5.21
N THR A 247 -5.31 14.90 -4.87
CA THR A 247 -4.24 15.77 -5.35
C THR A 247 -2.91 15.45 -4.67
N LEU A 248 -2.94 15.27 -3.35
CA LEU A 248 -1.77 14.98 -2.51
C LEU A 248 -1.11 13.65 -2.91
N PHE A 249 -1.90 12.59 -3.07
CA PHE A 249 -1.46 11.23 -3.39
C PHE A 249 -1.28 10.96 -4.90
N ASN A 250 -1.16 12.01 -5.71
CA ASN A 250 -0.94 11.90 -7.15
C ASN A 250 0.46 11.35 -7.51
N CYS A 251 0.58 10.61 -8.62
CA CYS A 251 1.86 10.03 -9.06
C CYS A 251 2.94 11.08 -9.33
N LYS A 252 2.56 12.29 -9.76
CA LYS A 252 3.52 13.37 -10.02
C LYS A 252 4.33 13.75 -8.76
N TYR A 253 3.76 13.53 -7.58
CA TYR A 253 4.39 13.88 -6.31
C TYR A 253 5.00 12.68 -5.59
N PHE A 254 5.02 11.48 -6.18
CA PHE A 254 5.39 10.24 -5.51
C PHE A 254 6.71 10.34 -4.71
N ASN A 255 7.81 10.78 -5.34
CA ASN A 255 9.12 10.85 -4.68
C ASN A 255 9.13 11.82 -3.50
N LYS A 256 8.47 12.97 -3.65
CA LYS A 256 8.39 14.00 -2.61
C LYS A 256 7.43 13.61 -1.50
N LEU A 257 6.33 12.93 -1.83
CA LEU A 257 5.36 12.40 -0.86
C LEU A 257 5.95 11.28 0.00
N VAL A 258 6.69 10.34 -0.61
CA VAL A 258 7.43 9.30 0.14
C VAL A 258 8.39 9.94 1.14
N ARG A 259 9.17 10.94 0.70
CA ARG A 259 10.08 11.68 1.59
C ARG A 259 9.31 12.42 2.68
N ALA A 260 8.24 13.12 2.36
CA ALA A 260 7.46 13.83 3.37
C ALA A 260 6.88 12.88 4.43
N LEU A 261 6.34 11.73 4.05
CA LEU A 261 5.87 10.70 4.99
C LEU A 261 7.02 10.11 5.83
N LEU A 262 8.16 9.77 5.22
CA LEU A 262 9.35 9.28 5.94
C LEU A 262 9.92 10.30 6.93
N SER A 263 9.70 11.60 6.65
CA SER A 263 10.09 12.67 7.55
C SER A 263 9.27 12.70 8.84
N VAL A 264 8.04 12.19 8.80
CA VAL A 264 7.17 12.05 9.97
C VAL A 264 7.58 10.83 10.78
N ASP A 265 7.55 9.65 10.17
CA ASP A 265 8.05 8.43 10.79
C ASP A 265 8.33 7.30 9.78
N ASP A 266 8.90 6.20 10.25
CA ASP A 266 9.01 4.97 9.46
C ASP A 266 7.63 4.30 9.27
N TYR A 267 7.07 4.43 8.07
CA TYR A 267 5.81 3.81 7.68
C TYR A 267 6.01 2.51 6.87
N GLY A 268 7.21 1.94 6.84
CA GLY A 268 7.55 0.79 6.01
C GLY A 268 6.75 -0.46 6.35
N ILE A 269 6.10 -1.06 5.34
CA ILE A 269 5.38 -2.32 5.54
C ILE A 269 6.37 -3.51 5.42
N ARG A 270 6.60 -4.26 6.50
CA ARG A 270 7.60 -5.35 6.55
C ARG A 270 7.23 -6.55 5.67
N LEU A 271 7.96 -6.82 4.59
CA LEU A 271 7.75 -7.95 3.66
C LEU A 271 8.36 -9.28 4.12
N GLY A 272 9.02 -9.29 5.27
CA GLY A 272 9.75 -10.43 5.83
C GLY A 272 11.26 -10.31 5.67
N SER A 273 11.98 -11.33 6.11
CA SER A 273 13.45 -11.31 6.19
C SER A 273 14.12 -11.87 4.93
N SER A 274 15.39 -11.56 4.77
CA SER A 274 16.29 -12.05 3.73
C SER A 274 17.68 -12.28 4.32
N PHE A 275 18.63 -12.75 3.49
CA PHE A 275 20.01 -12.94 3.92
C PHE A 275 20.66 -11.64 4.45
N TYR A 276 20.32 -10.47 3.89
CA TYR A 276 20.89 -9.18 4.33
C TYR A 276 19.94 -8.36 5.24
N GLY A 277 18.94 -9.00 5.86
CA GLY A 277 18.05 -8.36 6.82
C GLY A 277 16.60 -8.25 6.38
N ASP A 278 15.84 -7.41 7.08
CA ASP A 278 14.40 -7.25 6.86
C ASP A 278 14.11 -6.36 5.64
N ARG A 279 13.09 -6.76 4.89
CA ARG A 279 12.61 -6.05 3.70
C ARG A 279 11.36 -5.24 4.05
N TYR A 280 11.28 -4.02 3.55
CA TYR A 280 10.20 -3.08 3.81
C TYR A 280 9.72 -2.44 2.51
N PHE A 281 8.40 -2.30 2.39
CA PHE A 281 7.73 -1.65 1.28
C PHE A 281 7.29 -0.24 1.67
N TYR A 282 7.62 0.75 0.86
CA TYR A 282 7.30 2.18 1.10
C TYR A 282 6.37 2.77 0.05
N GLY A 283 5.79 1.93 -0.80
CA GLY A 283 4.85 2.33 -1.85
C GLY A 283 5.34 2.02 -3.25
N ASN A 284 4.44 2.19 -4.20
CA ASN A 284 4.71 2.23 -5.64
C ASN A 284 4.11 3.53 -6.18
N ARG A 285 4.43 3.90 -7.42
CA ARG A 285 3.78 5.01 -8.13
C ARG A 285 2.26 4.94 -7.93
N SER A 286 1.63 6.06 -7.53
CA SER A 286 0.20 6.34 -7.21
C SER A 286 -0.82 5.23 -6.91
N LYS A 287 -0.83 4.09 -7.59
CA LYS A 287 -1.86 3.05 -7.50
C LYS A 287 -1.76 2.17 -6.25
N ASP A 288 -0.61 2.17 -5.56
CA ASP A 288 -0.40 1.33 -4.36
C ASP A 288 -0.46 2.11 -3.04
N TRP A 289 -0.86 3.39 -3.07
CA TRP A 289 -1.14 4.13 -1.83
C TRP A 289 -2.18 3.43 -0.97
N TYR A 290 -3.12 2.73 -1.60
CA TYR A 290 -4.02 1.82 -0.91
C TYR A 290 -3.28 0.87 0.02
N ASN A 291 -2.20 0.21 -0.42
CA ASN A 291 -1.49 -0.76 0.44
C ASN A 291 -0.89 -0.07 1.67
N ILE A 292 -0.37 1.15 1.52
CA ILE A 292 0.19 1.96 2.63
C ILE A 292 -0.92 2.48 3.55
N LEU A 293 -1.91 3.19 2.98
CA LEU A 293 -2.98 3.85 3.72
C LEU A 293 -3.95 2.87 4.37
N SER A 294 -4.00 1.63 3.91
CA SER A 294 -4.83 0.58 4.50
C SER A 294 -4.05 -0.45 5.30
N SER A 295 -2.74 -0.28 5.48
CA SER A 295 -1.93 -1.28 6.20
C SER A 295 -2.34 -1.37 7.66
N THR A 296 -2.40 -2.60 8.15
CA THR A 296 -2.67 -2.93 9.56
C THR A 296 -1.47 -3.60 10.24
N ASP A 297 -0.34 -3.66 9.53
CA ASP A 297 0.84 -4.43 9.93
C ASP A 297 1.60 -3.79 11.10
N GLN A 298 1.40 -2.49 11.33
CA GLN A 298 1.95 -1.77 12.48
C GLN A 298 0.84 -1.00 13.22
N GLN A 299 0.85 -1.06 14.55
CA GLN A 299 -0.18 -0.42 15.37
C GLN A 299 -0.14 1.13 15.35
N ASN A 300 0.97 1.71 14.90
CA ASN A 300 1.21 3.16 14.86
C ASN A 300 0.82 3.82 13.51
N TYR A 301 0.37 3.07 12.50
CA TYR A 301 -0.03 3.65 11.20
C TYR A 301 -1.05 4.79 11.29
N PRO A 302 -2.16 4.65 12.06
CA PRO A 302 -3.11 5.74 12.21
C PRO A 302 -2.47 7.02 12.74
N GLN A 303 -1.50 6.90 13.66
CA GLN A 303 -0.80 8.03 14.26
C GLN A 303 0.18 8.67 13.26
N ILE A 304 0.89 7.87 12.45
CA ILE A 304 1.80 8.41 11.42
C ILE A 304 1.01 9.16 10.36
N ILE A 305 -0.06 8.55 9.82
CA ILE A 305 -0.90 9.17 8.80
C ILE A 305 -1.60 10.41 9.37
N SER A 306 -2.14 10.35 10.59
CA SER A 306 -2.74 11.52 11.24
C SER A 306 -1.71 12.65 11.41
N LYS A 307 -0.52 12.39 11.96
CA LYS A 307 0.53 13.41 12.11
C LYS A 307 0.97 14.02 10.79
N PHE A 308 1.04 13.22 9.73
CA PHE A 308 1.33 13.73 8.40
C PHE A 308 0.22 14.68 7.92
N MET A 309 -1.04 14.25 8.02
CA MET A 309 -2.19 15.08 7.63
C MET A 309 -2.32 16.35 8.47
N GLU A 310 -2.00 16.30 9.77
CA GLU A 310 -1.92 17.49 10.63
C GLU A 310 -0.91 18.50 10.10
N GLN A 311 0.33 18.06 9.79
CA GLN A 311 1.34 18.98 9.25
C GLN A 311 0.92 19.56 7.90
N VAL A 312 0.30 18.75 7.06
CA VAL A 312 -0.27 19.21 5.78
C VAL A 312 -1.32 20.30 6.01
N TYR A 313 -2.23 20.09 6.98
CA TYR A 313 -3.28 21.03 7.35
C TYR A 313 -2.72 22.33 7.96
N GLU A 314 -1.82 22.23 8.94
CA GLU A 314 -1.20 23.37 9.64
C GLU A 314 -0.38 24.26 8.70
N ILE A 315 0.29 23.68 7.71
CA ILE A 315 1.07 24.44 6.72
C ILE A 315 0.16 25.28 5.83
N GLY A 316 -1.07 24.81 5.54
CA GLY A 316 -2.07 25.55 4.78
C GLY A 316 -1.64 25.94 3.35
N GLU A 317 -0.63 25.26 2.78
CA GLU A 317 -0.09 25.61 1.47
C GLU A 317 -0.92 24.97 0.36
N SER A 318 -1.42 25.80 -0.55
CA SER A 318 -2.26 25.37 -1.67
C SER A 318 -1.48 24.56 -2.72
N ASP A 319 -0.20 24.89 -2.90
CA ASP A 319 0.71 24.16 -3.78
C ASP A 319 1.20 22.89 -3.07
N THR A 320 0.73 21.73 -3.52
CA THR A 320 1.10 20.43 -2.95
C THR A 320 2.61 20.22 -2.90
N GLU A 321 3.35 20.68 -3.91
CA GLU A 321 4.78 20.46 -3.97
C GLU A 321 5.51 21.28 -2.88
N LYS A 322 5.15 22.55 -2.74
CA LYS A 322 5.68 23.43 -1.69
C LYS A 322 5.27 22.97 -0.30
N CYS A 323 4.05 22.44 -0.16
CA CYS A 323 3.58 21.87 1.09
C CYS A 323 4.48 20.71 1.53
N LEU A 324 4.74 19.77 0.64
CA LEU A 324 5.60 18.61 0.92
C LEU A 324 7.04 19.03 1.23
N ASP A 325 7.60 20.02 0.53
CA ASP A 325 8.94 20.56 0.84
C ASP A 325 9.01 21.15 2.25
N LYS A 326 8.00 21.93 2.64
CA LYS A 326 7.92 22.51 3.99
C LYS A 326 7.88 21.40 5.05
N ILE A 327 7.11 20.32 4.83
CA ILE A 327 7.06 19.16 5.74
C ILE A 327 8.46 18.54 5.88
N ILE A 328 9.13 18.26 4.77
CA ILE A 328 10.47 17.66 4.78
C ILE A 328 11.44 18.56 5.54
N ASN A 329 11.48 19.86 5.24
CA ASN A 329 12.40 20.81 5.86
C ASN A 329 12.13 21.01 7.36
N ASN A 330 10.86 20.98 7.78
CA ASN A 330 10.48 21.09 9.19
C ASN A 330 10.90 19.88 10.03
N ASN A 331 11.10 18.72 9.39
CA ASN A 331 11.36 17.45 10.08
C ASN A 331 12.79 16.94 9.92
N ILE A 332 13.48 17.24 8.80
CA ILE A 332 14.82 16.71 8.52
C ILE A 332 15.84 17.05 9.62
N ASN A 333 15.74 18.26 10.18
CA ASN A 333 16.64 18.72 11.26
C ASN A 333 16.33 18.08 12.62
N LYS A 334 15.19 17.39 12.76
CA LYS A 334 14.79 16.68 13.99
C LYS A 334 15.19 15.20 13.96
N ILE A 335 15.65 14.71 12.82
CA ILE A 335 16.03 13.31 12.63
C ILE A 335 17.53 13.16 12.90
N ASP A 336 17.89 12.12 13.65
CA ASP A 336 19.30 11.75 13.88
C ASP A 336 20.00 11.51 12.53
N GLN A 337 21.15 12.14 12.32
CA GLN A 337 21.96 11.97 11.11
C GLN A 337 22.41 10.52 10.90
N ASN A 338 22.44 9.70 11.96
CA ASN A 338 22.71 8.27 11.88
C ASN A 338 21.49 7.45 11.45
N CYS A 339 20.29 8.05 11.40
CA CYS A 339 19.09 7.40 10.91
C CYS A 339 19.14 7.31 9.38
N TRP A 340 18.92 6.12 8.83
CA TRP A 340 18.86 5.91 7.38
C TRP A 340 17.84 6.85 6.68
N ARG A 341 16.76 7.23 7.39
CA ARG A 341 15.74 8.16 6.89
C ARG A 341 16.34 9.53 6.57
N PHE A 342 17.27 10.02 7.37
CA PHE A 342 17.93 11.32 7.15
C PHE A 342 18.48 11.43 5.72
N TYR A 343 19.19 10.38 5.26
CA TYR A 343 19.78 10.35 3.93
C TYR A 343 18.73 10.33 2.82
N PHE A 344 17.64 9.56 2.97
CA PHE A 344 16.52 9.58 2.02
C PHE A 344 15.85 10.95 1.92
N LEU A 345 15.80 11.69 3.03
CA LEU A 345 15.27 13.05 3.04
C LEU A 345 16.26 14.04 2.45
N LYS A 346 17.55 13.96 2.78
CA LYS A 346 18.55 14.95 2.36
C LYS A 346 18.89 14.84 0.87
N TYR A 347 18.91 13.62 0.31
CA TYR A 347 19.33 13.36 -1.07
C TYR A 347 18.15 12.82 -1.91
N PRO A 348 17.32 13.70 -2.51
CA PRO A 348 16.15 13.31 -3.31
C PRO A 348 16.47 12.34 -4.45
N ARG A 349 17.68 12.47 -5.00
CA ARG A 349 18.19 11.69 -6.13
C ARG A 349 18.27 10.19 -5.84
N LEU A 350 18.37 9.80 -4.57
CA LEU A 350 18.21 8.42 -4.10
C LEU A 350 16.86 7.82 -4.50
N LEU A 351 15.82 8.62 -4.76
CA LEU A 351 14.53 8.15 -5.27
C LEU A 351 14.38 8.40 -6.78
N ASP A 352 14.94 9.50 -7.32
CA ASP A 352 14.71 9.96 -8.71
C ASP A 352 15.43 9.11 -9.79
N ASN A 353 16.71 8.74 -9.59
CA ASN A 353 17.53 8.08 -10.64
C ASN A 353 17.51 6.55 -10.60
N TYR A 354 16.65 5.99 -9.75
CA TYR A 354 16.20 4.61 -9.84
C TYR A 354 15.34 4.29 -11.08
N SER A 355 15.20 5.27 -11.99
CA SER A 355 14.59 5.19 -13.32
C SER A 355 15.60 4.93 -14.45
N GLY A 356 16.90 5.23 -14.25
CA GLY A 356 17.94 5.10 -15.27
C GLY A 356 18.49 3.67 -15.44
N PHE A 357 18.32 2.83 -14.42
CA PHE A 357 18.62 1.40 -14.46
C PHE A 357 17.45 0.63 -13.85
N VAL A 358 16.79 -0.15 -14.70
CA VAL A 358 15.81 -1.19 -14.39
C VAL A 358 14.34 -0.77 -14.26
N ASP A 359 13.58 -1.26 -15.24
CA ASP A 359 12.15 -1.53 -15.21
C ASP A 359 11.82 -2.51 -14.06
N ALA A 360 11.47 -1.96 -12.90
CA ALA A 360 10.95 -2.76 -11.79
C ALA A 360 9.96 -1.95 -10.96
N GLN A 361 8.87 -2.63 -10.62
CA GLN A 361 7.57 -2.04 -10.41
C GLN A 361 7.29 -1.62 -8.96
N ASN A 362 8.21 -1.74 -7.98
CA ASN A 362 7.91 -1.50 -6.54
C ASN A 362 9.04 -0.84 -5.71
N LEU A 363 8.80 0.12 -4.79
CA LEU A 363 9.88 0.62 -3.92
C LEU A 363 10.05 -0.28 -2.69
N VAL A 364 11.01 -1.21 -2.76
CA VAL A 364 11.39 -2.08 -1.65
C VAL A 364 12.79 -1.72 -1.16
N ILE A 365 12.89 -1.45 0.14
CA ILE A 365 14.15 -1.16 0.83
C ILE A 365 14.39 -2.29 1.83
N MET A 366 15.58 -2.87 1.79
CA MET A 366 16.06 -3.83 2.76
C MET A 366 17.00 -3.11 3.73
N LEU A 367 16.83 -3.32 5.02
CA LEU A 367 17.59 -2.66 6.07
C LEU A 367 18.52 -3.68 6.72
N GLU A 368 19.81 -3.58 6.42
CA GLU A 368 20.83 -4.41 7.06
C GLU A 368 21.29 -3.77 8.36
N LYS A 369 21.23 -4.53 9.46
CA LYS A 369 21.79 -4.10 10.75
C LYS A 369 23.22 -4.61 10.86
N VAL A 370 24.20 -3.70 10.85
CA VAL A 370 25.60 -4.09 11.08
C VAL A 370 25.80 -4.49 12.55
N SER A 371 26.40 -5.65 12.78
CA SER A 371 26.76 -6.14 14.11
C SER A 371 27.78 -5.19 14.76
N GLY A 372 27.46 -4.62 15.92
CA GLY A 372 28.38 -3.76 16.68
C GLY A 372 27.90 -2.33 16.94
N GLY A 373 26.91 -1.82 16.20
CA GLY A 373 26.38 -0.48 16.46
C GLY A 373 25.76 0.18 15.24
N LYS A 374 24.42 0.24 15.24
CA LYS A 374 23.50 1.18 14.56
C LYS A 374 23.73 1.65 13.11
N ALA A 375 24.65 1.11 12.33
CA ALA A 375 24.64 1.38 10.89
C ALA A 375 23.53 0.56 10.22
N ILE A 376 22.53 1.24 9.64
CA ILE A 376 21.48 0.62 8.83
C ILE A 376 21.79 0.88 7.35
N ILE A 377 22.05 -0.18 6.59
CA ILE A 377 22.32 -0.09 5.15
C ILE A 377 21.02 -0.33 4.38
N PRO A 378 20.50 0.66 3.64
CA PRO A 378 19.37 0.45 2.75
C PRO A 378 19.82 -0.26 1.47
N HIS A 379 19.14 -1.34 1.05
CA HIS A 379 19.35 -2.00 -0.25
C HIS A 379 18.04 -2.01 -1.05
N ARG A 380 18.06 -1.65 -2.35
CA ARG A 380 16.88 -1.74 -3.23
C ARG A 380 16.84 -3.08 -3.97
N LEU A 381 15.67 -3.69 -4.08
CA LEU A 381 15.48 -5.02 -4.70
C LEU A 381 14.98 -5.01 -6.15
N ASN A 382 14.89 -3.85 -6.79
CA ASN A 382 14.18 -3.71 -8.05
C ASN A 382 15.04 -3.96 -9.29
N GLY A 383 15.28 -5.25 -9.52
CA GLY A 383 15.62 -5.84 -10.81
C GLY A 383 15.34 -7.33 -10.78
N LYS A 384 14.99 -7.93 -11.92
CA LYS A 384 14.55 -9.35 -12.02
C LYS A 384 15.61 -10.39 -11.61
N SER A 385 16.74 -9.98 -11.02
CA SER A 385 17.73 -10.85 -10.41
C SER A 385 17.88 -10.49 -8.92
N LEU A 386 18.07 -11.54 -8.11
CA LEU A 386 18.40 -11.51 -6.68
C LEU A 386 19.80 -10.88 -6.41
N MET A 387 20.34 -10.09 -7.34
CA MET A 387 21.52 -9.27 -7.11
C MET A 387 21.03 -7.95 -6.52
N GLY A 388 20.79 -7.94 -5.21
CA GLY A 388 20.64 -6.70 -4.48
C GLY A 388 21.90 -5.86 -4.70
N TYR A 389 21.76 -4.70 -5.35
CA TYR A 389 22.87 -3.76 -5.48
C TYR A 389 23.18 -3.21 -4.09
N HIS A 390 24.38 -3.50 -3.59
CA HIS A 390 24.88 -2.98 -2.32
C HIS A 390 25.36 -1.55 -2.52
N ALA A 391 24.46 -0.57 -2.42
CA ALA A 391 24.81 0.83 -2.48
C ALA A 391 24.39 1.50 -1.18
N CYS A 392 25.34 2.07 -0.43
CA CYS A 392 24.97 3.01 0.61
C CYS A 392 24.59 4.34 -0.05
N ALA A 393 23.55 4.98 0.50
CA ALA A 393 22.98 6.23 -0.01
C ALA A 393 24.06 7.28 -0.31
N LEU A 394 25.06 7.39 0.57
CA LEU A 394 26.18 8.31 0.43
C LEU A 394 26.96 8.07 -0.88
N TYR A 395 27.25 6.81 -1.19
CA TYR A 395 28.03 6.41 -2.36
C TYR A 395 27.23 6.43 -3.65
N LEU A 396 25.92 6.17 -3.59
CA LEU A 396 25.05 6.33 -4.75
C LEU A 396 25.01 7.81 -5.15
N GLU A 397 24.80 8.70 -4.18
CA GLU A 397 24.78 10.14 -4.43
C GLU A 397 26.12 10.63 -4.96
N ALA A 398 27.23 10.26 -4.31
CA ALA A 398 28.57 10.61 -4.77
C ALA A 398 28.84 10.06 -6.18
N SER A 399 28.53 8.79 -6.43
CA SER A 399 28.72 8.19 -7.75
C SER A 399 27.92 8.87 -8.85
N MET A 400 26.74 9.39 -8.51
CA MET A 400 25.87 10.09 -9.45
C MET A 400 26.32 11.53 -9.70
N GLU A 401 26.90 12.20 -8.72
CA GLU A 401 27.53 13.51 -8.95
C GLU A 401 28.80 13.40 -9.79
N LEU A 402 29.53 12.28 -9.69
CA LEU A 402 30.82 12.07 -10.34
C LEU A 402 30.73 11.49 -11.76
N CYS A 403 29.51 11.30 -12.30
CA CYS A 403 29.17 10.92 -13.70
C CYS A 403 30.33 10.33 -14.55
N GLY A 404 30.38 8.99 -14.72
CA GLY A 404 31.19 8.32 -15.74
C GLY A 404 32.65 8.01 -15.39
N ASN A 405 33.18 8.56 -14.29
CA ASN A 405 34.58 8.37 -13.88
C ASN A 405 34.81 7.25 -12.84
N LEU A 406 33.77 6.53 -12.46
CA LEU A 406 33.84 5.42 -11.50
C LEU A 406 33.81 4.07 -12.21
N LYS A 407 34.63 3.13 -11.73
CA LYS A 407 34.70 1.77 -12.32
C LYS A 407 33.55 0.91 -11.84
N PHE A 408 33.27 0.90 -10.53
CA PHE A 408 32.09 0.31 -9.88
C PHE A 408 32.09 0.64 -8.37
N VAL A 409 30.95 0.44 -7.70
CA VAL A 409 30.81 0.46 -6.23
C VAL A 409 30.76 -0.98 -5.75
N GLU A 410 31.67 -1.39 -4.86
CA GLU A 410 31.69 -2.77 -4.33
C GLU A 410 31.51 -2.80 -2.81
N ARG A 411 30.74 -3.78 -2.35
CA ARG A 411 30.81 -4.23 -0.97
C ARG A 411 31.97 -5.22 -0.87
N VAL A 412 33.01 -4.88 -0.12
CA VAL A 412 34.09 -5.84 0.18
C VAL A 412 33.48 -6.97 1.01
N LYS A 413 33.64 -8.19 0.53
CA LYS A 413 32.87 -9.38 0.97
C LYS A 413 33.04 -9.74 2.45
N ASP A 414 34.03 -9.16 3.13
CA ASP A 414 34.42 -9.49 4.51
C ASP A 414 34.67 -8.26 5.40
N SER A 415 34.22 -7.06 5.00
CA SER A 415 34.39 -5.86 5.84
C SER A 415 33.11 -5.53 6.61
N GLU A 416 33.24 -5.28 7.93
CA GLU A 416 32.21 -4.62 8.74
C GLU A 416 31.87 -3.20 8.25
N SER A 417 32.64 -2.65 7.30
CA SER A 417 32.44 -1.33 6.71
C SER A 417 31.52 -1.37 5.48
N LEU A 418 30.58 -0.42 5.45
CA LEU A 418 29.78 -0.03 4.28
C LEU A 418 30.68 0.22 3.04
N GLY A 419 30.23 -0.20 1.85
CA GLY A 419 31.03 -0.37 0.61
C GLY A 419 31.89 0.81 0.15
N ALA A 420 32.81 0.61 -0.80
CA ALA A 420 33.82 1.60 -1.19
C ALA A 420 33.65 2.09 -2.66
N LEU A 421 34.12 3.30 -2.96
CA LEU A 421 34.23 3.84 -4.33
C LEU A 421 35.61 3.56 -4.89
N THR A 422 35.70 2.79 -5.97
CA THR A 422 36.97 2.54 -6.65
C THR A 422 37.01 3.26 -8.00
N PHE A 423 38.04 4.08 -8.17
CA PHE A 423 38.29 4.90 -9.35
C PHE A 423 39.02 4.10 -10.43
N GLN A 424 39.11 4.64 -11.65
CA GLN A 424 39.77 3.93 -12.76
C GLN A 424 41.25 3.62 -12.47
N SER A 425 41.92 4.49 -11.72
CA SER A 425 43.29 4.30 -11.23
C SER A 425 43.47 3.12 -10.27
N GLY A 426 42.37 2.60 -9.70
CA GLY A 426 42.41 1.64 -8.59
C GLY A 426 42.45 2.30 -7.20
N THR A 427 42.47 3.64 -7.10
CA THR A 427 42.29 4.36 -5.84
C THR A 427 40.92 4.06 -5.26
N THR A 428 40.83 3.84 -3.95
CA THR A 428 39.57 3.50 -3.28
C THR A 428 39.24 4.48 -2.16
N VAL A 429 38.05 5.06 -2.17
CA VAL A 429 37.52 5.92 -1.10
C VAL A 429 36.48 5.15 -0.29
N ARG A 430 36.60 5.14 1.04
CA ARG A 430 35.66 4.45 1.94
C ARG A 430 35.36 5.27 3.19
N ILE A 431 34.27 4.94 3.87
CA ILE A 431 33.89 5.45 5.19
C ILE A 431 34.26 4.37 6.20
N SER A 432 35.10 4.74 7.16
CA SER A 432 35.54 3.86 8.23
C SER A 432 34.43 3.64 9.28
N PRO A 433 34.54 2.62 10.15
CA PRO A 433 33.62 2.41 11.26
C PRO A 433 33.55 3.55 12.29
N LYS A 434 34.45 4.55 12.19
CA LYS A 434 34.45 5.77 13.01
C LYS A 434 33.91 6.98 12.25
N ASP A 435 33.21 6.74 11.15
CA ASP A 435 32.64 7.76 10.28
C ASP A 435 33.69 8.72 9.66
N LEU A 436 34.91 8.24 9.47
CA LEU A 436 35.97 8.98 8.78
C LEU A 436 36.01 8.58 7.30
N VAL A 437 36.09 9.54 6.40
CA VAL A 437 36.34 9.29 4.97
C VAL A 437 37.85 9.04 4.81
N GLU A 438 38.20 7.87 4.29
CA GLU A 438 39.57 7.40 4.11
C GLU A 438 39.82 7.10 2.62
N VAL A 439 41.03 7.40 2.14
CA VAL A 439 41.48 7.07 0.78
C VAL A 439 42.59 6.02 0.86
N TYR A 440 42.47 4.96 0.07
CA TYR A 440 43.38 3.81 0.04
C TYR A 440 44.18 3.76 -1.26
N TYR A 441 45.44 3.34 -1.13
CA TYR A 441 46.39 3.08 -2.22
C TYR A 441 46.92 1.65 -2.13
N ASN A 442 47.45 1.11 -3.24
CA ASN A 442 47.89 -0.28 -3.31
C ASN A 442 49.34 -0.47 -2.82
N THR A 443 50.28 0.36 -3.29
CA THR A 443 51.71 0.31 -2.91
C THR A 443 52.34 1.71 -2.96
N GLU A 444 53.40 1.96 -2.18
CA GLU A 444 54.06 3.28 -2.04
C GLU A 444 54.72 3.81 -3.34
N GLU A 445 54.94 2.94 -4.34
CA GLU A 445 55.53 3.31 -5.63
C GLU A 445 54.49 3.48 -6.76
N ASP A 446 53.20 3.28 -6.47
CA ASP A 446 52.12 3.30 -7.46
C ASP A 446 51.51 4.70 -7.64
N ILE A 447 50.87 4.93 -8.79
CA ILE A 447 50.15 6.17 -9.11
C ILE A 447 49.11 6.51 -8.03
N THR A 448 48.54 5.48 -7.39
CA THR A 448 47.59 5.60 -6.29
C THR A 448 48.19 6.28 -5.05
N TYR A 449 49.48 6.08 -4.73
CA TYR A 449 50.13 6.76 -3.59
C TYR A 449 50.32 8.27 -3.84
N LYS A 450 50.71 8.63 -5.08
CA LYS A 450 50.84 10.04 -5.47
C LYS A 450 49.49 10.76 -5.42
N VAL A 451 48.42 10.07 -5.88
CA VAL A 451 47.04 10.57 -5.79
C VAL A 451 46.65 10.81 -4.34
N VAL A 452 46.85 9.83 -3.45
CA VAL A 452 46.51 9.97 -2.01
C VAL A 452 47.25 11.13 -1.35
N THR A 453 48.56 11.26 -1.61
CA THR A 453 49.36 12.36 -1.04
C THR A 453 48.81 13.71 -1.45
N ARG A 454 48.43 13.87 -2.73
CA ARG A 454 47.85 15.10 -3.25
C ARG A 454 46.47 15.38 -2.66
N VAL A 455 45.65 14.34 -2.50
CA VAL A 455 44.33 14.44 -1.86
C VAL A 455 44.45 14.91 -0.41
N ASP A 456 45.42 14.40 0.36
CA ASP A 456 45.66 14.82 1.74
C ASP A 456 46.06 16.31 1.86
N GLU A 457 46.77 16.84 0.87
CA GLU A 457 47.08 18.28 0.80
C GLU A 457 45.81 19.10 0.55
N LEU A 458 45.03 18.73 -0.48
CA LEU A 458 43.77 19.39 -0.81
C LEU A 458 42.76 19.34 0.34
N TRP A 459 42.74 18.22 1.08
CA TRP A 459 41.85 18.04 2.22
C TRP A 459 42.18 18.96 3.40
N LYS A 460 43.47 19.21 3.68
CA LYS A 460 43.90 20.12 4.76
C LYS A 460 43.56 21.58 4.47
N GLU A 461 43.46 21.95 3.20
CA GLU A 461 43.11 23.29 2.75
C GLU A 461 41.60 23.53 2.67
N ALA A 462 40.79 22.47 2.77
CA ALA A 462 39.35 22.54 2.64
C ALA A 462 38.64 22.86 3.98
N GLU A 463 37.67 23.78 3.94
CA GLU A 463 36.74 23.99 5.06
C GLU A 463 35.69 22.86 5.08
N VAL A 464 35.89 21.85 5.92
CA VAL A 464 35.04 20.63 5.97
C VAL A 464 34.19 20.52 7.23
N ASP A 465 34.34 21.45 8.18
CA ASP A 465 33.72 21.36 9.51
C ASP A 465 32.18 21.39 9.44
N ASP A 466 31.61 22.16 8.50
CA ASP A 466 30.17 22.28 8.31
C ASP A 466 29.59 21.27 7.30
N MET A 467 30.44 20.46 6.65
CA MET A 467 30.02 19.49 5.65
C MET A 467 29.49 18.20 6.29
N ASP A 468 28.43 17.65 5.72
CA ASP A 468 27.94 16.31 6.05
C ASP A 468 28.81 15.19 5.42
N PHE A 469 28.48 13.94 5.73
CA PHE A 469 29.21 12.78 5.22
C PHE A 469 29.21 12.61 3.70
N VAL A 470 28.13 12.96 2.99
CA VAL A 470 28.07 12.95 1.52
C VAL A 470 28.92 14.07 0.96
N GLU A 471 28.78 15.28 1.46
CA GLU A 471 29.53 16.45 1.01
C GLU A 471 31.03 16.20 1.14
N ARG A 472 31.46 15.64 2.29
CA ARG A 472 32.83 15.18 2.53
C ARG A 472 33.26 14.09 1.56
N LEU A 473 32.42 13.07 1.34
CA LEU A 473 32.71 11.96 0.44
C LEU A 473 32.82 12.41 -1.03
N VAL A 474 31.91 13.28 -1.48
CA VAL A 474 31.90 13.90 -2.80
C VAL A 474 33.15 14.77 -2.98
N LEU A 475 33.46 15.62 -2.02
CA LEU A 475 34.62 16.49 -2.06
C LEU A 475 35.91 15.67 -2.16
N MET A 476 36.06 14.66 -1.29
CA MET A 476 37.20 13.75 -1.31
C MET A 476 37.31 13.03 -2.67
N SER A 477 36.19 12.58 -3.21
CA SER A 477 36.14 11.94 -4.52
C SER A 477 36.53 12.90 -5.66
N ARG A 478 36.14 14.17 -5.59
CA ARG A 478 36.57 15.20 -6.55
C ARG A 478 38.07 15.48 -6.43
N PHE A 479 38.62 15.49 -5.22
CA PHE A 479 40.08 15.60 -5.02
C PHE A 479 40.83 14.43 -5.62
N VAL A 480 40.30 13.20 -5.49
CA VAL A 480 40.88 12.01 -6.15
C VAL A 480 40.89 12.19 -7.67
N LEU A 481 39.76 12.58 -8.27
CA LEU A 481 39.69 12.82 -9.73
C LEU A 481 40.65 13.92 -10.20
N GLN A 482 40.68 15.05 -9.49
CA GLN A 482 41.57 16.16 -9.80
C GLN A 482 43.04 15.72 -9.72
N SER A 483 43.40 14.97 -8.67
CA SER A 483 44.76 14.48 -8.47
C SER A 483 45.16 13.46 -9.53
N GLU A 484 44.24 12.58 -9.95
CA GLU A 484 44.47 11.65 -11.08
C GLU A 484 44.75 12.40 -12.37
N GLU A 485 43.97 13.44 -12.70
CA GLU A 485 44.19 14.26 -13.90
C GLU A 485 45.52 15.02 -13.84
N GLU A 486 45.84 15.67 -12.71
CA GLU A 486 47.10 16.40 -12.49
C GLU A 486 48.31 15.48 -12.67
N ILE A 487 48.26 14.27 -12.10
CA ILE A 487 49.37 13.32 -12.13
C ILE A 487 49.52 12.71 -13.52
N LEU A 488 48.43 12.31 -14.19
CA LEU A 488 48.47 11.75 -15.54
C LEU A 488 48.99 12.75 -16.58
N GLN A 489 48.75 14.05 -16.40
CA GLN A 489 49.30 15.10 -17.27
C GLN A 489 50.79 15.38 -17.02
N SER A 490 51.33 14.98 -15.87
CA SER A 490 52.72 15.22 -15.44
C SER A 490 53.70 14.08 -15.80
N THR A 491 53.19 12.91 -16.15
CA THR A 491 53.91 11.74 -16.70
C THR A 491 53.84 11.69 -18.21
#